data_AF-A0A1V5QSZ9-F1
#
_entry.id   AF-A0A1V5QSZ9-F1
#
_cell.length_a   1.000
_cell.length_b   1.000
_cell.length_c   1.000
_cell.angle_alpha   90.00
_cell.angle_beta   90.00
_cell.angle_gamma   90.00
#
_symmetry.space_group_name_H-M   'P 1'
#
loop_
_entity.id
_entity.type
_entity.pdbx_description
1 polymer ?
#
loop_
_entity_poly.entity_id
_entity_poly.type
_entity_poly.pdbx_seq_one_letter_code
_entity_poly.pdbx_strand_id
1 'polypeptide(L)' 'MKKRVCFTVSDEVLKKLAELAKKEGRSKSSMVEQLIRSAK' A
#
# COMPACT_ATOMS: atom_id res chain seq x y z
N MET A 1 9.15 14.92 8.03
CA MET A 1 9.70 14.24 6.83
C MET A 1 9.16 12.82 6.77
N LYS A 2 8.69 12.34 5.60
CA LYS A 2 8.28 10.94 5.46
C LYS A 2 9.52 10.04 5.49
N LYS A 3 9.52 8.99 6.32
CA LYS A 3 10.59 7.98 6.34
C LYS A 3 10.37 7.01 5.17
N ARG A 4 11.42 6.77 4.38
CA ARG A 4 11.40 5.70 3.37
C ARG A 4 11.68 4.38 4.07
N VAL A 5 10.83 3.40 3.84
CA VAL A 5 10.97 2.04 4.38
C VAL A 5 10.78 1.05 3.24
N CYS A 6 11.54 -0.04 3.29
CA CYS A 6 11.36 -1.21 2.42
C CYS A 6 10.86 -2.36 3.28
N PHE A 7 9.91 -3.12 2.76
CA PHE A 7 9.37 -4.31 3.40
C PHE A 7 9.01 -5.33 2.32
N THR A 8 9.05 -6.60 2.68
CA THR A 8 8.74 -7.71 1.78
C THR A 8 7.33 -8.21 2.07
N VAL A 9 6.56 -8.46 1.03
CA VAL A 9 5.23 -9.08 1.11
C VAL A 9 5.15 -10.18 0.06
N SER A 10 4.22 -11.12 0.24
CA SER A 10 3.90 -12.13 -0.77
C SER A 10 3.45 -11.47 -2.08
N ASP A 11 3.77 -12.10 -3.21
CA ASP A 11 3.43 -11.59 -4.55
C ASP A 11 1.92 -11.35 -4.72
N GLU A 12 1.09 -12.22 -4.15
CA GLU A 12 -0.37 -12.09 -4.16
C GLU A 12 -0.85 -10.80 -3.49
N VAL A 13 -0.23 -10.43 -2.36
CA VAL A 13 -0.56 -9.21 -1.62
C VAL A 13 -0.13 -7.99 -2.42
N LEU A 14 1.05 -8.05 -3.06
CA LEU A 14 1.54 -6.97 -3.92
C LEU A 14 0.59 -6.70 -5.11
N LYS A 15 0.09 -7.77 -5.75
CA LYS A 15 -0.89 -7.67 -6.84
C LYS A 15 -2.19 -7.05 -6.37
N LYS A 16 -2.78 -7.57 -5.28
CA LYS A 16 -4.02 -7.02 -4.70
C LYS A 16 -3.87 -5.54 -4.33
N LEU A 17 -2.73 -5.18 -3.75
CA LEU A 17 -2.43 -3.80 -3.39
C LEU A 17 -2.31 -2.88 -4.61
N ALA A 18 -1.68 -3.36 -5.69
CA ALA A 18 -1.57 -2.60 -6.93
C ALA A 18 -2.93 -2.34 -7.58
N GLU A 19 -3.82 -3.34 -7.60
CA GLU A 19 -5.17 -3.21 -8.15
C GLU A 19 -6.04 -2.26 -7.32
N LEU A 20 -5.98 -2.34 -5.98
CA LEU A 20 -6.67 -1.39 -5.11
C LEU A 20 -6.16 0.05 -5.31
N ALA A 21 -4.84 0.22 -5.37
CA ALA A 21 -4.23 1.53 -5.60
C ALA A 21 -4.65 2.13 -6.95
N LYS A 22 -4.68 1.33 -8.03
CA LYS A 22 -5.18 1.77 -9.34
C LYS A 22 -6.66 2.16 -9.28
N LYS A 23 -7.50 1.35 -8.64
CA LYS A 23 -8.95 1.58 -8.55
C LYS A 23 -9.27 2.91 -7.86
N GLU A 24 -8.51 3.27 -6.83
CA GLU A 24 -8.69 4.53 -6.11
C GLU A 24 -7.86 5.69 -6.67
N GLY A 25 -7.10 5.49 -7.75
CA GLY A 25 -6.24 6.53 -8.34
C GLY A 25 -5.12 6.99 -7.41
N ARG A 26 -4.62 6.10 -6.53
CA ARG A 26 -3.61 6.40 -5.50
C ARG A 26 -2.28 5.72 -5.79
N SER A 27 -1.21 6.25 -5.19
CA SER A 27 0.08 5.57 -5.17
C SER A 27 0.05 4.38 -4.19
N LYS A 28 0.88 3.36 -4.46
CA LYS A 28 1.01 2.18 -3.59
C LYS A 28 1.36 2.57 -2.15
N SER A 29 2.29 3.51 -1.96
CA SER A 29 2.67 3.99 -0.62
C SER A 29 1.53 4.71 0.09
N SER A 30 0.73 5.50 -0.63
CA SER A 30 -0.45 6.15 -0.06
C SER A 30 -1.51 5.13 0.34
N MET A 31 -1.71 4.10 -0.48
CA MET A 31 -2.65 3.00 -0.20
C MET A 31 -2.23 2.23 1.05
N VAL A 32 -0.94 1.87 1.16
CA VAL A 32 -0.38 1.22 2.35
C VAL A 32 -0.59 2.08 3.61
N GLU A 33 -0.32 3.38 3.52
CA GLU A 33 -0.49 4.30 4.66
C GLU A 33 -1.96 4.35 5.13
N GLN A 34 -2.91 4.35 4.20
CA GLN A 34 -4.34 4.32 4.51
C GLN A 34 -4.76 2.99 5.15
N LEU A 35 -4.34 1.86 4.59
CA LEU A 35 -4.65 0.52 5.13
C LEU A 35 -4.13 0.36 6.57
N ILE A 36 -2.91 0.83 6.85
CA ILE A 36 -2.34 0.79 8.21
C ILE A 36 -3.13 1.67 9.17
N ARG A 37 -3.61 2.84 8.72
CA ARG A 37 -4.46 3.72 9.55
C ARG A 37 -5.82 3.11 9.83
N SER A 38 -6.42 2.44 8.86
CA SER A 38 -7.72 1.78 9.01
C SER A 38 -7.69 0.47 9.80
N ALA A 39 -6.51 -0.17 9.92
CA ALA A 39 -6.31 -1.38 10.70
C ALA A 39 -6.05 -1.12 12.20
N LYS A 40 -5.95 0.15 12.60
CA LYS A 40 -5.91 0.59 13.99
C LYS A 40 -7.30 0.84 14.51
#